data_AF-A0A968NMA4-F1
#
_entry.id   AF-A0A968NMA4-F1
#
_cell.length_a   1.000
_cell.length_b   1.000
_cell.length_c   1.000
_cell.angle_alpha   90.00
_cell.angle_beta   90.00
_cell.angle_gamma   90.00
#
_symmetry.space_group_name_H-M   'P 1'
#
loop_
_entity.id
_entity.type
_entity.pdbx_description
1 polymer ?
#
loop_
_entity_poly.entity_id
_entity_poly.type
_entity_poly.pdbx_seq_one_letter_code
_entity_poly.pdbx_strand_id
1 'polypeptide(L)'
;MAGAPKGNKNAEKWTLKEATEVFTKALELAKNDKYDFLGELARDMGVSRHLFGRLVEKFPELEEQYELISSTIEANCFEHGKKGDINTAIAIVNLKSNYQWTDRLDQTTKGEKVSSLSVILQELDGRTKSI
;
A
#
# COMPACT_ATOMS: atom_id res chain seq x y z
N MET A 1 -30.15 -26.88 14.26
CA MET A 1 -28.93 -26.07 14.48
C MET A 1 -28.96 -24.93 13.48
N ALA A 2 -29.50 -23.77 13.86
CA ALA A 2 -29.49 -22.59 12.98
C ALA A 2 -28.09 -21.97 13.02
N GLY A 3 -27.30 -22.19 11.97
CA GLY A 3 -26.03 -21.49 11.78
C GLY A 3 -26.28 -20.01 11.57
N ALA A 4 -25.44 -19.15 12.15
CA ALA A 4 -25.54 -17.71 12.00
C ALA A 4 -25.60 -17.31 10.51
N PRO A 5 -26.47 -16.36 10.12
CA PRO A 5 -26.65 -16.01 8.72
C PRO A 5 -25.33 -15.56 8.07
N LYS A 6 -25.03 -16.10 6.89
CA LYS A 6 -23.92 -15.65 6.03
C LYS A 6 -24.09 -14.15 5.79
N GLY A 7 -23.18 -13.34 6.34
CA GLY A 7 -23.26 -11.88 6.28
C GLY A 7 -23.46 -11.18 7.63
N ASN A 8 -23.37 -11.88 8.77
CA ASN A 8 -23.38 -11.24 10.07
C ASN A 8 -22.13 -10.36 10.30
N LYS A 9 -22.21 -9.08 9.90
CA LYS A 9 -21.22 -8.04 10.19
C LYS A 9 -21.26 -7.54 11.66
N ASN A 10 -22.19 -8.06 12.48
CA ASN A 10 -22.55 -7.55 13.81
C ASN A 10 -22.11 -8.46 14.98
N ALA A 11 -21.31 -9.51 14.73
CA ALA A 11 -20.79 -10.33 15.83
C ALA A 11 -19.79 -9.55 16.72
N GLU A 12 -19.18 -8.49 16.18
CA GLU A 12 -18.23 -7.63 16.87
C GLU A 12 -18.87 -6.28 17.23
N LYS A 13 -19.19 -6.09 18.51
CA LYS A 13 -19.85 -4.89 19.02
C LYS A 13 -18.85 -3.79 19.34
N TRP A 14 -18.15 -3.29 18.33
CA TRP A 14 -17.37 -2.05 18.49
C TRP A 14 -18.31 -0.85 18.59
N THR A 15 -18.13 -0.01 19.60
CA THR A 15 -18.69 1.34 19.67
C THR A 15 -17.74 2.35 19.01
N LEU A 16 -18.25 3.53 18.63
CA LEU A 16 -17.42 4.61 18.10
C LEU A 16 -16.33 4.99 19.10
N LYS A 17 -16.69 5.11 20.39
CA LYS A 17 -15.76 5.45 21.47
C LYS A 17 -14.58 4.47 21.55
N GLU A 18 -14.85 3.17 21.60
CA GLU A 18 -13.80 2.14 21.67
C GLU A 18 -12.92 2.16 20.40
N ALA A 19 -13.54 2.39 19.24
CA ALA A 19 -12.80 2.51 17.98
C ALA A 19 -11.89 3.75 17.98
N THR A 20 -12.38 4.91 18.44
CA THR A 20 -11.57 6.12 18.61
C THR A 20 -10.41 5.90 19.58
N GLU A 21 -10.61 5.17 20.67
CA GLU A 21 -9.53 4.82 21.61
C GLU A 21 -8.45 3.95 20.95
N VAL A 22 -8.85 2.99 20.11
CA VAL A 22 -7.91 2.19 19.30
C VAL A 22 -7.11 3.06 18.36
N PHE A 23 -7.76 3.95 17.59
CA PHE A 23 -7.09 4.84 16.64
C PHE A 23 -6.17 5.85 17.32
N THR A 24 -6.61 6.41 18.46
CA THR A 24 -5.79 7.33 19.26
C THR A 24 -4.52 6.64 19.73
N LYS A 25 -4.64 5.42 20.28
CA LYS A 25 -3.48 4.63 20.71
C LYS A 25 -2.57 4.27 19.53
N ALA A 26 -3.15 3.88 18.40
CA ALA A 26 -2.40 3.57 17.19
C ALA A 26 -1.60 4.79 16.70
N LEU A 27 -2.20 5.98 16.68
CA LEU A 27 -1.52 7.21 16.28
C LEU A 27 -0.35 7.54 17.20
N GLU A 28 -0.53 7.43 18.52
CA GLU A 28 0.56 7.66 19.48
C GLU A 28 1.70 6.64 19.31
N LEU A 29 1.39 5.38 18.98
CA LEU A 29 2.40 4.38 18.67
C LEU A 29 3.12 4.67 17.34
N ALA A 30 2.39 5.06 16.30
CA ALA A 30 2.94 5.35 14.98
C ALA A 30 4.00 6.47 15.03
N LYS A 31 3.83 7.46 15.92
CA LYS A 31 4.76 8.57 16.12
C LYS A 31 6.11 8.17 16.75
N ASN A 32 6.25 6.96 17.29
CA ASN A 32 7.50 6.53 17.96
C ASN A 32 8.61 6.09 16.99
N ASP A 33 8.53 6.43 15.69
CA ASP A 33 9.52 6.12 14.63
C ASP A 33 10.02 4.66 14.66
N LYS A 34 9.13 3.72 14.96
CA LYS A 34 9.47 2.29 15.10
C LYS A 34 8.89 1.42 13.99
N TYR A 35 7.81 1.88 13.38
CA TYR A 35 6.96 1.05 12.54
C TYR A 35 7.12 1.45 11.09
N ASP A 36 7.49 0.49 10.24
CA ASP A 36 7.57 0.65 8.79
C ASP A 36 6.30 0.16 8.10
N PHE A 37 5.49 -0.62 8.81
CA PHE A 37 4.28 -1.22 8.27
C PHE A 37 3.13 -1.23 9.28
N LEU A 38 1.91 -0.94 8.83
CA LEU A 38 0.70 -0.96 9.68
C LEU A 38 0.49 -2.29 10.40
N GLY A 39 0.90 -3.40 9.79
CA GLY A 39 0.80 -4.73 10.41
C GLY A 39 1.73 -4.91 11.62
N GLU A 40 2.87 -4.23 11.67
CA GLU A 40 3.77 -4.29 12.84
C GLU A 40 3.16 -3.54 14.02
N LEU A 41 2.60 -2.37 13.76
CA LEU A 41 1.85 -1.60 14.73
C LEU A 41 0.65 -2.40 15.24
N ALA A 42 -0.13 -3.01 14.34
CA ALA A 42 -1.27 -3.84 14.71
C ALA A 42 -0.85 -5.04 15.58
N ARG A 43 0.27 -5.70 15.24
CA ARG A 43 0.83 -6.80 16.03
C ARG A 43 1.20 -6.36 17.44
N ASP A 44 1.87 -5.23 17.60
CA ASP A 44 2.25 -4.69 18.91
C ASP A 44 1.03 -4.27 19.74
N MET A 45 -0.05 -3.84 19.08
CA MET A 45 -1.34 -3.56 19.72
C MET A 45 -2.14 -4.83 20.06
N GLY A 46 -1.74 -6.01 19.57
CA GLY A 46 -2.46 -7.26 19.76
C GLY A 46 -3.74 -7.38 18.92
N VAL A 47 -3.83 -6.66 17.79
CA VAL A 47 -5.00 -6.65 16.90
C VAL A 47 -4.63 -7.03 15.47
N SER A 48 -5.64 -7.37 14.65
CA SER A 48 -5.44 -7.59 13.21
C SER A 48 -5.33 -6.26 12.47
N ARG A 49 -4.41 -6.16 11.49
CA ARG A 49 -4.33 -4.98 10.61
C ARG A 49 -5.65 -4.67 9.88
N HIS A 50 -6.46 -5.71 9.63
CA HIS A 50 -7.75 -5.57 8.96
C HIS A 50 -8.82 -4.91 9.85
N LEU A 51 -8.57 -4.83 11.16
CA LEU A 51 -9.46 -4.16 12.09
C LEU A 51 -9.61 -2.67 11.73
N PHE A 52 -8.51 -1.99 11.40
CA PHE A 52 -8.54 -0.55 11.07
C PHE A 52 -9.48 -0.26 9.90
N GLY A 53 -9.33 -0.98 8.78
CA GLY A 53 -10.22 -0.84 7.61
C GLY A 53 -11.69 -1.15 7.97
N ARG A 54 -11.94 -2.22 8.73
CA ARG A 54 -13.30 -2.56 9.20
C ARG A 54 -13.91 -1.47 10.07
N LEU A 55 -13.12 -0.85 10.95
CA LEU A 55 -13.58 0.22 11.83
C LEU A 55 -13.85 1.51 11.07
N VAL A 56 -13.04 1.86 10.07
CA VAL A 56 -13.32 3.02 9.18
C VAL A 56 -14.58 2.77 8.34
N GLU A 57 -14.75 1.57 7.77
CA GLU A 57 -15.98 1.20 7.04
C GLU A 57 -17.24 1.34 7.91
N LYS A 58 -17.12 1.04 9.21
CA LYS A 58 -18.23 1.14 10.17
C LYS A 58 -18.42 2.55 10.73
N PHE A 59 -17.32 3.28 10.93
CA PHE A 59 -17.25 4.60 11.54
C PHE A 59 -16.40 5.53 10.65
N PRO A 60 -16.98 6.13 9.59
CA PRO A 60 -16.25 6.96 8.64
C PRO A 60 -15.56 8.18 9.27
N GLU A 61 -16.02 8.64 10.44
CA GLU A 61 -15.38 9.70 11.23
C GLU A 61 -13.92 9.40 11.61
N LEU A 62 -13.50 8.13 11.54
CA LEU A 62 -12.13 7.69 11.83
C LEU A 62 -11.20 7.75 10.60
N GLU A 63 -11.72 8.07 9.41
CA GLU A 63 -10.94 8.10 8.16
C GLU A 63 -9.75 9.05 8.23
N GLU A 64 -9.94 10.27 8.75
CA GLU A 64 -8.86 11.23 8.90
C GLU A 64 -7.75 10.71 9.84
N GLN A 65 -8.12 10.05 10.94
CA GLN A 65 -7.15 9.44 11.84
C GLN A 65 -6.43 8.26 11.19
N TYR A 66 -7.14 7.47 10.39
CA TYR A 66 -6.56 6.37 9.62
C TYR A 66 -5.48 6.87 8.65
N GLU A 67 -5.79 7.90 7.87
CA GLU A 67 -4.87 8.50 6.92
C GLU A 67 -3.65 9.12 7.62
N LEU A 68 -3.85 9.72 8.79
CA LEU A 68 -2.74 10.25 9.58
C LEU A 68 -1.81 9.13 10.12
N ILE A 69 -2.38 8.02 10.59
CA ILE A 69 -1.58 6.84 10.99
C ILE A 69 -0.83 6.30 9.78
N SER A 70 -1.51 6.13 8.65
CA SER A 70 -0.93 5.59 7.42
C SER A 70 0.24 6.43 6.92
N SER A 71 0.04 7.74 6.79
CA SER A 71 1.08 8.70 6.37
C SER A 71 2.25 8.81 7.33
N THR A 72 2.01 8.67 8.65
CA THR A 72 3.10 8.62 9.64
C THR A 72 3.97 7.39 9.43
N ILE A 73 3.37 6.21 9.25
CA ILE A 73 4.12 4.96 9.02
C ILE A 73 4.83 4.99 7.66
N GLU A 74 4.22 5.58 6.63
CA GLU A 74 4.87 5.80 5.33
C GLU A 74 6.15 6.61 5.46
N ALA A 75 6.08 7.73 6.19
CA ALA A 75 7.21 8.61 6.44
C ALA A 75 8.33 7.88 7.19
N ASN A 76 8.00 7.13 8.24
CA ASN A 76 8.95 6.30 8.99
C ASN A 76 9.66 5.30 8.06
N CYS A 77 8.89 4.55 7.25
CA CYS A 77 9.46 3.58 6.31
C CYS A 77 10.44 4.22 5.32
N PHE A 78 10.09 5.39 4.79
CA PHE A 78 10.98 6.12 3.91
C PHE A 78 12.24 6.60 4.65
N GLU A 79 12.09 7.12 5.87
CA GLU A 79 13.19 7.60 6.68
C GLU A 79 14.17 6.49 7.07
N HIS A 80 13.68 5.35 7.56
CA HIS A 80 14.49 4.18 7.88
C HIS A 80 15.19 3.61 6.64
N GLY A 81 14.48 3.54 5.50
CA GLY A 81 15.08 3.12 4.23
C GLY A 81 16.20 4.05 3.75
N LYS A 82 16.07 5.36 4.02
CA LYS A 82 17.08 6.39 3.72
C LYS A 82 18.28 6.34 4.67
N LYS A 83 18.05 6.08 5.96
CA LYS A 83 19.11 5.94 6.98
C LYS A 83 19.87 4.61 6.86
N GLY A 84 19.26 3.61 6.21
CA GLY A 84 19.82 2.27 6.09
C GLY A 84 19.46 1.35 7.26
N ASP A 85 18.52 1.76 8.12
CA ASP A 85 18.02 0.98 9.25
C ASP A 85 17.22 -0.25 8.77
N ILE A 86 16.63 -0.14 7.59
CA ILE A 86 16.06 -1.26 6.84
C ILE A 86 16.70 -1.35 5.45
N ASN A 87 16.70 -2.55 4.88
CA ASN A 87 17.18 -2.75 3.52
C ASN A 87 16.36 -1.89 2.54
N THR A 88 17.04 -1.08 1.71
CA THR A 88 16.40 -0.15 0.78
C THR A 88 15.43 -0.84 -0.19
N ALA A 89 15.74 -2.06 -0.66
CA ALA A 89 14.83 -2.79 -1.54
C ALA A 89 13.53 -3.19 -0.81
N ILE A 90 13.62 -3.56 0.47
CA ILE A 90 12.45 -3.85 1.32
C ILE A 90 11.62 -2.57 1.52
N ALA A 91 12.27 -1.45 1.83
CA ALA A 91 11.59 -0.16 1.97
C ALA A 91 10.82 0.21 0.69
N ILE A 92 11.45 0.09 -0.49
CA ILE A 92 10.81 0.35 -1.78
C ILE A 92 9.61 -0.58 -2.00
N VAL A 93 9.74 -1.88 -1.76
CA VAL A 93 8.63 -2.83 -1.93
C VAL A 93 7.45 -2.46 -1.02
N ASN A 94 7.73 -2.06 0.21
CA ASN A 94 6.71 -1.63 1.16
C ASN A 94 5.99 -0.35 0.70
N LEU A 95 6.76 0.69 0.32
CA LEU A 95 6.24 1.96 -0.19
C LEU A 95 5.37 1.77 -1.43
N LYS A 96 5.78 0.90 -2.38
CA LYS A 96 4.98 0.60 -3.57
C LYS A 96 3.71 -0.19 -3.26
N SER A 97 3.83 -1.22 -2.43
CA SER A 97 2.73 -2.18 -2.20
C SER A 97 1.64 -1.63 -1.28
N ASN A 98 2.01 -0.77 -0.32
CA ASN A 98 1.08 -0.27 0.70
C ASN A 98 0.71 1.20 0.52
N TYR A 99 1.59 1.99 -0.11
CA TYR A 99 1.43 3.45 -0.25
C TYR A 99 1.38 3.92 -1.71
N GLN A 100 1.25 2.98 -2.65
CA GLN A 100 1.04 3.25 -4.07
C GLN A 100 2.14 4.11 -4.72
N TRP A 101 3.36 4.09 -4.16
CA TRP A 101 4.50 4.71 -4.82
C TRP A 101 4.73 4.05 -6.18
N THR A 102 5.02 4.86 -7.18
CA THR A 102 5.28 4.40 -8.54
C THR A 102 6.62 4.96 -9.03
N ASP A 103 7.30 4.18 -9.86
CA ASP A 103 8.47 4.72 -10.55
C ASP A 103 8.00 5.80 -11.52
N ARG A 104 8.73 6.92 -11.56
CA ARG A 104 8.50 7.92 -12.59
C ARG A 104 9.04 7.38 -13.92
N LEU A 105 8.14 7.00 -14.82
CA LEU A 105 8.47 6.67 -16.20
C LEU A 105 8.32 7.93 -17.04
N ASP A 106 9.44 8.46 -17.55
CA ASP A 106 9.43 9.48 -18.59
C ASP A 106 9.33 8.79 -19.96
N GLN A 107 8.14 8.82 -20.57
CA GLN A 107 7.90 8.33 -21.93
C GLN A 107 8.05 9.43 -22.99
N THR A 108 8.70 10.54 -22.68
CA THR A 108 8.99 11.55 -23.69
C THR A 108 10.14 11.10 -24.57
N THR A 109 9.97 11.20 -25.89
CA THR A 109 11.05 10.94 -26.86
C THR A 109 12.10 12.04 -26.87
N LYS A 110 12.08 12.99 -25.93
CA LYS A 110 12.89 14.23 -25.97
C LYS A 110 12.87 14.93 -27.33
N GLY A 111 11.75 14.84 -28.07
CA GLY A 111 11.59 15.41 -29.40
C GLY A 111 12.00 14.50 -30.57
N GLU A 112 12.47 13.28 -30.31
CA GLU A 112 12.75 12.31 -31.37
C GLU A 112 11.46 11.68 -31.90
N LYS A 113 11.36 11.50 -33.22
CA LYS A 113 10.18 10.86 -33.82
C LYS A 113 10.15 9.39 -33.41
N VAL A 114 9.04 8.95 -32.84
CA VAL A 114 8.74 7.53 -32.68
C VAL A 114 8.70 6.91 -34.08
N SER A 115 9.72 6.14 -34.44
CA SER A 115 9.71 5.32 -35.65
C SER A 115 8.62 4.26 -35.48
N SER A 116 7.54 4.38 -36.24
CA SER A 116 6.54 3.33 -36.33
C SER A 116 7.19 2.07 -36.92
N LEU A 117 6.87 0.92 -36.30
CA LEU A 117 7.36 -0.42 -36.63
C LEU A 117 7.02 -0.83 -38.07
N SER A 118 7.77 -0.38 -39.06
CA SER A 118 7.82 -0.96 -40.40
C SER A 118 9.04 -1.88 -40.62
N VAL A 119 9.97 -1.94 -39.66
CA VAL A 119 11.25 -2.64 -39.82
C VAL A 119 11.13 -4.17 -39.72
N ILE A 120 10.10 -4.72 -39.05
CA ILE A 120 10.00 -6.17 -38.84
C ILE A 120 9.47 -6.93 -40.07
N LEU A 121 8.81 -6.27 -41.03
CA LEU A 121 8.24 -6.95 -42.22
C LEU A 121 9.19 -7.03 -43.43
N GLN A 122 10.27 -6.24 -43.49
CA GLN A 122 11.21 -6.30 -44.62
C GLN A 122 12.27 -7.42 -44.50
N GLU A 123 12.58 -7.88 -43.29
CA GLU A 123 13.55 -8.98 -43.08
C GLU A 123 12.97 -10.38 -43.34
N LEU A 124 11.64 -10.52 -43.36
CA LEU A 124 10.96 -11.79 -43.66
C LEU A 124 10.76 -12.02 -45.16
N ASP A 125 10.73 -10.96 -45.97
CA ASP A 125 10.47 -11.06 -47.43
C ASP A 125 11.76 -11.37 -48.24
N GLY A 126 12.94 -11.15 -47.67
CA GLY A 126 14.23 -11.39 -48.32
C GLY A 126 14.81 -12.81 -48.18
N ARG A 127 14.18 -13.72 -47.43
CA ARG A 127 14.75 -15.06 -47.10
C ARG A 127 13.99 -16.26 -47.70
N THR A 128 13.08 -16.04 -48.64
CA THR A 128 12.43 -17.14 -49.37
C THR A 128 12.85 -17.20 -50.84
N LYS A 129 13.95 -17.94 -51.05
CA LYS A 129 14.26 -18.82 -52.21
C LYS A 129 14.76 -18.16 -53.52
N SER A 130 16.10 -18.12 -53.64
CA SER A 130 16.78 -18.46 -54.91
C SER A 130 16.74 -19.97 -55.11
N ILE A 131 16.60 -20.37 -56.38
CA ILE A 131 16.61 -21.74 -56.94
C ILE A 131 18.03 -22.31 -56.87
#